data_AF-A0A6A4Z663-F1
#
_entry.id   AF-A0A6A4Z663-F1
#
_cell.length_a   1.000
_cell.length_b   1.000
_cell.length_c   1.000
_cell.angle_alpha   90.00
_cell.angle_beta   90.00
_cell.angle_gamma   90.00
#
_symmetry.space_group_name_H-M   'P 1'
#
loop_
_entity.id
_entity.type
_entity.pdbx_description
1 polymer ?
#
loop_
_entity_poly.entity_id
_entity_poly.type
_entity_poly.pdbx_seq_one_letter_code
_entity_poly.pdbx_strand_id
1 'polypeptide(L)'
;MVFNPSSMLASLEEQSVRDQIFLNECLNRFGPAAEEVAEAPDSMQPIMDKTLQDAGPEGFRVMTNFTPAEFDELWGIIELPMQARWNEGRGAKTKTSARDAVFIALVVLNANLPEAYPKTLDVIGPTLCRHFIRMPSMTDLRERERQFTNYPYALYATDVKFQPCERPGGRFNEKKAWFNGKHKLYGLKLEASVSPQGYCFDVSESHPGATSDLTIMRSTLGCL
;
A
#
# COMPACT_ATOMS: atom_id res chain seq x y z
N MET A 1 -19.43 -59.71 -11.75
CA MET A 1 -20.14 -58.44 -11.46
C MET A 1 -20.67 -57.94 -12.80
N VAL A 2 -21.99 -57.98 -13.03
CA VAL A 2 -22.57 -57.65 -14.34
C VAL A 2 -22.73 -56.13 -14.41
N PHE A 3 -22.03 -55.51 -15.35
CA PHE A 3 -22.12 -54.08 -15.65
C PHE A 3 -23.42 -53.83 -16.42
N ASN A 4 -24.38 -53.11 -15.82
CA ASN A 4 -25.64 -52.76 -16.48
C ASN A 4 -25.60 -51.27 -16.87
N PRO A 5 -25.25 -50.96 -18.14
CA PRO A 5 -25.11 -49.58 -18.61
C PRO A 5 -26.46 -48.82 -18.62
N SER A 6 -27.58 -49.52 -18.79
CA SER A 6 -28.90 -48.90 -18.87
C SER A 6 -29.36 -48.32 -17.53
N SER A 7 -29.07 -49.00 -16.42
CA SER A 7 -29.36 -48.46 -15.08
C SER A 7 -28.47 -47.28 -14.72
N MET A 8 -27.23 -47.25 -15.21
CA MET A 8 -26.34 -46.10 -15.02
C MET A 8 -26.82 -44.87 -15.79
N LEU A 9 -27.23 -45.05 -17.06
CA LEU A 9 -27.77 -43.95 -17.86
C LEU A 9 -29.04 -43.36 -17.23
N ALA A 10 -29.97 -44.20 -16.79
CA ALA A 10 -31.16 -43.74 -16.09
C ALA A 10 -30.83 -42.94 -14.80
N SER A 11 -29.82 -43.39 -14.02
CA SER A 11 -29.39 -42.66 -12.83
C SER A 11 -28.72 -41.32 -13.14
N LEU A 12 -28.00 -41.22 -14.27
CA LEU A 12 -27.37 -39.97 -14.71
C LEU A 12 -28.40 -38.96 -15.22
N GLU A 13 -29.42 -39.43 -15.94
CA GLU A 13 -30.54 -38.57 -16.37
C GLU A 13 -31.33 -38.04 -15.18
N GLU A 14 -31.61 -38.89 -14.19
CA GLU A 14 -32.33 -38.48 -12.99
C GLU A 14 -31.51 -37.51 -12.12
N GLN A 15 -30.18 -37.67 -12.08
CA GLN A 15 -29.29 -36.72 -11.42
C GLN A 15 -29.25 -35.38 -12.17
N SER A 16 -29.19 -35.40 -13.50
CA SER A 16 -29.22 -34.19 -14.34
C SER A 16 -30.51 -33.38 -14.13
N VAL A 17 -31.65 -34.06 -14.06
CA VAL A 17 -32.95 -33.43 -13.78
C VAL A 17 -32.97 -32.82 -12.38
N ARG A 18 -32.45 -33.53 -11.37
CA ARG A 18 -32.35 -33.01 -10.00
C ARG A 18 -31.43 -31.79 -9.91
N ASP A 19 -30.30 -31.83 -10.60
CA ASP A 19 -29.34 -30.72 -10.62
C ASP A 19 -29.93 -29.49 -11.32
N GLN A 20 -30.68 -29.68 -12.41
CA GLN A 20 -31.38 -28.57 -13.07
C GLN A 20 -32.46 -27.95 -12.18
N ILE A 21 -33.26 -28.76 -11.48
CA ILE A 21 -34.27 -28.26 -10.54
C ILE A 21 -33.61 -27.46 -9.42
N PHE A 22 -32.53 -28.00 -8.84
CA PHE A 22 -31.79 -27.33 -7.77
C PHE A 22 -31.18 -25.99 -8.22
N LEU A 23 -30.57 -25.95 -9.41
CA LEU A 23 -30.02 -24.71 -9.97
C LEU A 23 -31.11 -23.67 -10.24
N ASN A 24 -32.28 -24.10 -10.70
CA ASN A 24 -33.39 -23.20 -10.98
C ASN A 24 -34.02 -22.65 -9.68
N GLU A 25 -34.13 -23.48 -8.64
CA GLU A 25 -34.54 -23.03 -7.30
C GLU A 25 -33.52 -22.06 -6.70
N CYS A 26 -32.22 -22.32 -6.88
CA CYS A 26 -31.16 -21.40 -6.47
C CYS A 26 -31.25 -20.07 -7.23
N LEU A 27 -31.47 -20.10 -8.55
CA LEU A 27 -31.64 -18.90 -9.36
C LEU A 27 -32.87 -18.11 -8.93
N ASN A 28 -34.00 -18.75 -8.64
CA ASN A 28 -35.20 -18.05 -8.18
C ASN A 28 -35.04 -17.46 -6.78
N ARG A 29 -34.31 -18.15 -5.90
CA ARG A 29 -34.13 -17.73 -4.50
C ARG A 29 -33.06 -16.66 -4.32
N PHE A 30 -31.98 -16.74 -5.10
CA PHE A 30 -30.81 -15.85 -4.99
C PHE A 30 -30.64 -14.91 -6.17
N GLY A 31 -31.36 -15.13 -7.28
CA GLY A 31 -31.36 -14.26 -8.47
C GLY A 31 -31.76 -12.82 -8.17
N PRO A 32 -32.83 -12.54 -7.39
CA PRO A 32 -33.19 -11.18 -7.03
C PRO A 32 -32.09 -10.49 -6.21
N ALA A 33 -31.43 -11.20 -5.29
CA ALA A 33 -30.29 -10.68 -4.54
C ALA A 33 -29.03 -10.50 -5.40
N ALA A 34 -28.89 -11.27 -6.48
CA ALA A 34 -27.82 -11.10 -7.46
C ALA A 34 -28.09 -9.91 -8.40
N GLU A 35 -29.36 -9.63 -8.74
CA GLU A 35 -29.78 -8.45 -9.51
C GLU A 35 -29.69 -7.16 -8.69
N GLU A 36 -30.00 -7.18 -7.39
CA GLU A 36 -29.82 -6.03 -6.48
C GLU A 36 -28.33 -5.68 -6.27
N VAL A 37 -27.44 -6.66 -6.43
CA VAL A 37 -25.97 -6.46 -6.41
C VAL A 37 -25.44 -6.03 -7.79
N ALA A 38 -26.27 -6.10 -8.83
CA ALA A 38 -25.94 -5.74 -10.21
C ALA A 38 -26.43 -4.35 -10.63
N GLU A 39 -26.87 -3.48 -9.71
CA GLU A 39 -26.83 -2.04 -9.97
C GLU A 39 -25.35 -1.64 -10.10
N ALA A 40 -24.87 -1.59 -11.33
CA ALA A 40 -23.55 -1.08 -11.64
C ALA A 40 -23.49 0.38 -11.16
N PRO A 41 -22.51 0.75 -10.32
CA PRO A 41 -22.37 2.14 -9.92
C PRO A 41 -22.16 3.01 -11.17
N ASP A 42 -22.83 4.17 -11.23
CA ASP A 42 -22.73 5.14 -12.34
C ASP A 42 -21.28 5.61 -12.61
N SER A 43 -20.37 5.41 -11.65
CA SER A 43 -18.95 5.70 -11.76
C SER A 43 -18.10 4.51 -11.33
N MET A 44 -16.96 4.34 -12.03
CA MET A 44 -15.90 3.40 -11.66
C MET A 44 -15.09 3.86 -10.44
N GLN A 45 -15.35 5.05 -9.90
CA GLN A 45 -14.65 5.68 -8.77
C GLN A 45 -15.58 6.57 -7.91
N PRO A 46 -16.69 6.02 -7.37
CA PRO A 46 -17.78 6.81 -6.80
C PRO A 46 -17.38 7.63 -5.56
N ILE A 47 -16.33 7.23 -4.82
CA ILE A 47 -15.93 7.93 -3.60
C ILE A 47 -15.15 9.19 -3.96
N MET A 48 -14.20 9.07 -4.89
CA MET A 48 -13.41 10.19 -5.37
C MET A 48 -14.28 11.23 -6.07
N ASP A 49 -15.17 10.81 -6.97
CA ASP A 49 -16.05 11.70 -7.72
C ASP A 49 -17.01 12.46 -6.79
N LYS A 50 -17.62 11.76 -5.83
CA LYS A 50 -18.48 12.39 -4.82
C LYS A 50 -17.70 13.41 -3.99
N THR A 51 -16.46 13.08 -3.63
CA THR A 51 -15.62 14.00 -2.85
C THR A 51 -15.29 15.27 -3.63
N LEU A 52 -14.99 15.14 -4.92
CA LEU A 52 -14.78 16.28 -5.81
C LEU A 52 -16.06 17.11 -6.00
N GLN A 53 -17.22 16.46 -6.06
CA GLN A 53 -18.52 17.13 -6.15
C GLN A 53 -18.86 17.91 -4.88
N ASP A 54 -18.65 17.31 -3.70
CA ASP A 54 -19.06 17.86 -2.41
C ASP A 54 -18.06 18.91 -1.87
N ALA A 55 -16.75 18.63 -1.98
CA ALA A 55 -15.69 19.44 -1.37
C ALA A 55 -14.90 20.29 -2.39
N GLY A 56 -15.08 20.04 -3.69
CA GLY A 56 -14.36 20.72 -4.75
C GLY A 56 -12.86 20.35 -4.83
N PRO A 57 -12.13 20.90 -5.82
CA PRO A 57 -10.70 20.64 -6.01
C PRO A 57 -9.83 21.04 -4.81
N GLU A 58 -10.20 22.12 -4.11
CA GLU A 58 -9.43 22.57 -2.95
C GLU A 58 -9.67 21.68 -1.73
N GLY A 59 -10.89 21.21 -1.51
CA GLY A 59 -11.17 20.22 -0.47
C GLY A 59 -10.41 18.92 -0.72
N PHE A 60 -10.39 18.44 -1.97
CA PHE A 60 -9.59 17.29 -2.38
C PHE A 60 -8.09 17.46 -2.05
N ARG A 61 -7.54 18.64 -2.35
CA ARG A 61 -6.15 18.99 -2.04
C ARG A 61 -5.87 19.00 -0.54
N VAL A 62 -6.76 19.58 0.25
CA VAL A 62 -6.62 19.58 1.72
C VAL A 62 -6.62 18.17 2.29
N MET A 63 -7.41 17.26 1.70
CA MET A 63 -7.50 15.88 2.19
C MET A 63 -6.33 15.00 1.77
N THR A 64 -5.74 15.21 0.59
CA THR A 64 -4.71 14.30 0.04
C THR A 64 -3.31 14.91 -0.07
N ASN A 65 -3.18 16.23 0.06
CA ASN A 65 -2.03 17.05 -0.36
C ASN A 65 -1.76 17.12 -1.87
N PHE A 66 -2.62 16.53 -2.71
CA PHE A 66 -2.50 16.57 -4.17
C PHE A 66 -3.68 17.34 -4.78
N THR A 67 -3.42 18.17 -5.77
CA THR A 67 -4.48 18.61 -6.68
C THR A 67 -5.04 17.42 -7.46
N PRO A 68 -6.27 17.52 -8.02
CA PRO A 68 -6.81 16.45 -8.85
C PRO A 68 -5.88 16.08 -10.04
N ALA A 69 -5.23 17.08 -10.65
CA ALA A 69 -4.29 16.85 -11.74
C ALA A 69 -3.01 16.11 -11.29
N GLU A 70 -2.43 16.49 -10.15
CA GLU A 70 -1.28 15.76 -9.60
C GLU A 70 -1.64 14.33 -9.18
N PHE A 71 -2.87 14.12 -8.69
CA PHE A 71 -3.37 12.78 -8.41
C PHE A 71 -3.51 11.94 -9.69
N ASP A 72 -3.92 12.54 -10.81
CA ASP A 72 -4.01 11.84 -12.09
C ASP A 72 -2.62 11.43 -12.63
N GLU A 73 -1.62 12.31 -12.47
CA GLU A 73 -0.22 11.97 -12.78
C GLU A 73 0.28 10.82 -11.90
N LEU A 74 0.01 10.87 -10.59
CA LEU A 74 0.33 9.80 -9.66
C LEU A 74 -0.36 8.49 -10.06
N TRP A 75 -1.65 8.55 -10.38
CA TRP A 75 -2.44 7.40 -10.82
C TRP A 75 -1.85 6.77 -12.08
N GLY A 76 -1.44 7.56 -13.07
CA GLY A 76 -0.81 7.06 -14.30
C GLY A 76 0.45 6.21 -14.06
N ILE A 77 1.17 6.42 -12.95
CA ILE A 77 2.36 5.64 -12.57
C ILE A 77 1.99 4.31 -11.92
N ILE A 78 0.91 4.29 -11.14
CA ILE A 78 0.54 3.15 -10.27
C ILE A 78 -0.70 2.39 -10.72
N GLU A 79 -1.37 2.85 -11.78
CA GLU A 79 -2.62 2.26 -12.28
C GLU A 79 -2.45 0.78 -12.60
N LEU A 80 -1.45 0.43 -13.42
CA LEU A 80 -1.19 -0.94 -13.83
C LEU A 80 -0.95 -1.88 -12.63
N PRO A 81 0.00 -1.61 -11.72
CA PRO A 81 0.22 -2.49 -10.57
C PRO A 81 -0.98 -2.53 -9.62
N MET A 82 -1.74 -1.43 -9.47
CA MET A 82 -2.95 -1.43 -8.66
C MET A 82 -4.04 -2.29 -9.27
N GLN A 83 -4.39 -2.10 -10.54
CA GLN A 83 -5.44 -2.89 -11.20
C GLN A 83 -5.11 -4.39 -11.19
N ALA A 84 -3.83 -4.75 -11.41
CA ALA A 84 -3.39 -6.14 -11.37
C ALA A 84 -3.60 -6.78 -10.00
N ARG A 85 -3.18 -6.12 -8.91
CA ARG A 85 -3.12 -6.70 -7.56
C ARG A 85 -4.35 -6.43 -6.69
N TRP A 86 -5.21 -5.49 -7.08
CA TRP A 86 -6.34 -5.06 -6.25
C TRP A 86 -7.31 -6.21 -5.96
N ASN A 87 -7.65 -6.97 -7.01
CA ASN A 87 -8.54 -8.12 -6.93
C ASN A 87 -7.82 -9.47 -6.78
N GLU A 88 -6.50 -9.46 -6.57
CA GLU A 88 -5.76 -10.69 -6.26
C GLU A 88 -6.08 -11.14 -4.82
N GLY A 89 -6.55 -12.38 -4.69
CA GLY A 89 -6.85 -13.03 -3.41
C GLY A 89 -8.03 -14.02 -3.49
N ARG A 90 -8.23 -14.80 -2.42
CA ARG A 90 -9.48 -15.56 -2.20
C ARG A 90 -10.39 -14.73 -1.32
N GLY A 91 -11.57 -14.36 -1.82
CA GLY A 91 -12.56 -13.59 -1.07
C GLY A 91 -13.55 -12.87 -1.98
N ALA A 92 -14.55 -12.22 -1.38
CA ALA A 92 -15.45 -11.35 -2.12
C ALA A 92 -14.66 -10.18 -2.72
N LYS A 93 -14.94 -9.85 -3.99
CA LYS A 93 -14.38 -8.66 -4.64
C LYS A 93 -14.82 -7.42 -3.85
N THR A 94 -13.90 -6.49 -3.62
CA THR A 94 -14.19 -5.25 -2.89
C THR A 94 -15.11 -4.37 -3.73
N LYS A 95 -16.11 -3.76 -3.09
CA LYS A 95 -16.97 -2.77 -3.76
C LYS A 95 -16.23 -1.46 -4.09
N THR A 96 -15.13 -1.20 -3.39
CA THR A 96 -14.26 -0.05 -3.62
C THR A 96 -13.38 -0.28 -4.84
N SER A 97 -13.33 0.71 -5.75
CA SER A 97 -12.43 0.68 -6.90
C SER A 97 -10.97 0.80 -6.49
N ALA A 98 -10.05 0.37 -7.35
CA ALA A 98 -8.61 0.50 -7.08
C ALA A 98 -8.19 1.99 -6.95
N ARG A 99 -8.83 2.89 -7.69
CA ARG A 99 -8.55 4.33 -7.66
C ARG A 99 -9.08 5.00 -6.40
N ASP A 100 -10.31 4.66 -5.99
CA ASP A 100 -10.85 5.10 -4.69
C ASP A 100 -10.00 4.59 -3.53
N ALA A 101 -9.44 3.38 -3.64
CA ALA A 101 -8.59 2.83 -2.60
C ALA A 101 -7.27 3.60 -2.44
N VAL A 102 -6.66 4.07 -3.55
CA VAL A 102 -5.50 4.97 -3.49
C VAL A 102 -5.91 6.31 -2.87
N PHE A 103 -7.03 6.88 -3.32
CA PHE A 103 -7.55 8.12 -2.75
C PHE A 103 -7.74 8.03 -1.23
N ILE A 104 -8.45 7.00 -0.75
CA ILE A 104 -8.67 6.78 0.69
C ILE A 104 -7.33 6.61 1.44
N ALA A 105 -6.38 5.85 0.87
CA ALA A 105 -5.08 5.66 1.48
C ALA A 105 -4.32 6.99 1.65
N LEU A 106 -4.37 7.89 0.66
CA LEU A 106 -3.77 9.22 0.76
C LEU A 106 -4.45 10.09 1.82
N VAL A 107 -5.80 10.04 1.91
CA VAL A 107 -6.54 10.76 2.95
C VAL A 107 -6.15 10.29 4.36
N VAL A 108 -6.09 8.98 4.55
CA VAL A 108 -5.67 8.34 5.81
C VAL A 108 -4.24 8.71 6.19
N LEU A 109 -3.32 8.69 5.21
CA LEU A 109 -1.93 9.10 5.40
C LEU A 109 -1.82 10.57 5.80
N ASN A 110 -2.52 11.46 5.11
CA ASN A 110 -2.51 12.89 5.43
C ASN A 110 -3.10 13.17 6.82
N ALA A 111 -4.13 12.41 7.21
CA ALA A 111 -4.72 12.48 8.54
C ALA A 111 -3.87 11.82 9.65
N ASN A 112 -2.72 11.21 9.32
CA ASN A 112 -1.85 10.45 10.23
C ASN A 112 -2.61 9.38 11.03
N LEU A 113 -3.61 8.74 10.41
CA LEU A 113 -4.42 7.73 11.09
C LEU A 113 -3.66 6.39 11.16
N PRO A 114 -3.68 5.69 12.31
CA PRO A 114 -2.91 4.46 12.53
C PRO A 114 -3.36 3.28 11.67
N GLU A 115 -4.58 3.33 11.10
CA GLU A 115 -5.11 2.36 10.16
C GLU A 115 -4.70 2.70 8.72
N ALA A 116 -3.39 2.80 8.47
CA ALA A 116 -2.89 2.93 7.10
C ALA A 116 -3.31 1.69 6.30
N TYR A 117 -4.02 1.86 5.18
CA TYR A 117 -4.47 0.77 4.30
C TYR A 117 -3.24 0.00 3.74
N PRO A 118 -2.79 -1.09 4.40
CA PRO A 118 -1.46 -1.62 4.14
C PRO A 118 -1.42 -2.28 2.76
N LYS A 119 -2.51 -2.94 2.36
CA LYS A 119 -2.66 -3.54 1.03
C LYS A 119 -2.41 -2.56 -0.11
N THR A 120 -2.92 -1.32 0.01
CA THR A 120 -2.73 -0.30 -1.02
C THR A 120 -1.27 0.17 -1.04
N LEU A 121 -0.70 0.48 0.13
CA LEU A 121 0.68 0.97 0.25
C LEU A 121 1.72 -0.08 -0.14
N ASP A 122 1.48 -1.36 0.16
CA ASP A 122 2.33 -2.49 -0.22
C ASP A 122 2.39 -2.70 -1.75
N VAL A 123 1.34 -2.28 -2.47
CA VAL A 123 1.29 -2.36 -3.93
C VAL A 123 1.96 -1.14 -4.56
N ILE A 124 1.62 0.07 -4.10
CA ILE A 124 2.06 1.30 -4.76
C ILE A 124 3.45 1.75 -4.30
N GLY A 125 3.82 1.51 -3.04
CA GLY A 125 5.07 1.96 -2.42
C GLY A 125 6.31 1.58 -3.24
N PRO A 126 6.53 0.30 -3.58
CA PRO A 126 7.68 -0.11 -4.39
C PRO A 126 7.70 0.53 -5.80
N THR A 127 6.53 0.78 -6.39
CA THR A 127 6.40 1.38 -7.71
C THR A 127 6.77 2.87 -7.66
N LEU A 128 6.23 3.60 -6.68
CA LEU A 128 6.51 5.01 -6.46
C LEU A 128 7.98 5.23 -6.08
N CYS A 129 8.53 4.40 -5.20
CA CYS A 129 9.96 4.43 -4.90
C CYS A 129 10.78 4.24 -6.18
N ARG A 130 10.52 3.21 -6.99
CA ARG A 130 11.28 3.00 -8.23
C ARG A 130 11.15 4.17 -9.23
N HIS A 131 10.00 4.84 -9.25
CA HIS A 131 9.74 5.93 -10.20
C HIS A 131 10.37 7.25 -9.76
N PHE A 132 10.19 7.63 -8.49
CA PHE A 132 10.60 8.94 -7.97
C PHE A 132 11.96 8.92 -7.27
N ILE A 133 12.35 7.78 -6.71
CA ILE A 133 13.61 7.64 -5.99
C ILE A 133 14.68 7.14 -6.97
N ARG A 134 15.62 8.02 -7.29
CA ARG A 134 16.77 7.70 -8.13
C ARG A 134 18.06 7.92 -7.35
N MET A 135 18.88 6.87 -7.29
CA MET A 135 20.25 6.97 -6.80
C MET A 135 21.03 7.99 -7.65
N PRO A 136 21.64 9.03 -7.05
CA PRO A 136 22.52 9.93 -7.78
C PRO A 136 23.78 9.18 -8.20
N SER A 137 24.29 9.47 -9.40
CA SER A 137 25.65 9.06 -9.80
C SER A 137 26.63 10.20 -9.58
N MET A 138 27.91 9.88 -9.36
CA MET A 138 28.95 10.92 -9.23
C MET A 138 29.05 11.80 -10.48
N THR A 139 28.78 11.24 -11.67
CA THR A 139 28.75 11.96 -12.94
C THR A 139 27.61 12.98 -12.94
N ASP A 140 26.38 12.55 -12.63
CA ASP A 140 25.21 13.44 -12.57
C ASP A 140 25.43 14.60 -11.58
N LEU A 141 26.07 14.31 -10.44
CA LEU A 141 26.38 15.31 -9.41
C LEU A 141 27.38 16.36 -9.90
N ARG A 142 28.40 15.95 -10.65
CA ARG A 142 29.44 16.82 -11.19
C ARG A 142 28.91 17.70 -12.31
N GLU A 143 28.17 17.12 -13.25
CA GLU A 143 27.58 17.86 -14.38
C GLU A 143 26.64 18.97 -13.92
N ARG A 144 25.98 18.77 -12.77
CA ARG A 144 25.05 19.74 -12.18
C ARG A 144 25.69 20.65 -11.13
N GLU A 145 26.98 20.46 -10.83
CA GLU A 145 27.69 21.17 -9.75
C GLU A 145 26.99 21.08 -8.38
N ARG A 146 26.39 19.91 -8.07
CA ARG A 146 25.63 19.68 -6.83
C ARG A 146 26.35 18.72 -5.88
N GLN A 147 27.67 18.77 -5.78
CA GLN A 147 28.44 17.95 -4.85
C GLN A 147 28.45 18.56 -3.44
N PHE A 148 28.74 17.76 -2.40
CA PHE A 148 29.00 18.32 -1.07
C PHE A 148 30.27 19.17 -1.09
N THR A 149 30.20 20.39 -0.53
CA THR A 149 31.33 21.33 -0.51
C THR A 149 32.59 20.75 0.13
N ASN A 150 32.44 20.07 1.27
CA ASN A 150 33.58 19.53 2.03
C ASN A 150 33.94 18.09 1.65
N TYR A 151 33.07 17.39 0.93
CA TYR A 151 33.22 15.97 0.61
C TYR A 151 32.83 15.70 -0.85
N PRO A 152 33.62 16.15 -1.84
CA PRO A 152 33.22 16.15 -3.25
C PRO A 152 33.08 14.75 -3.86
N TYR A 153 33.56 13.71 -3.18
CA TYR A 153 33.43 12.31 -3.59
C TYR A 153 32.32 11.56 -2.86
N ALA A 154 31.65 12.19 -1.89
CA ALA A 154 30.51 11.58 -1.21
C ALA A 154 29.26 11.69 -2.11
N LEU A 155 28.64 10.54 -2.39
CA LEU A 155 27.37 10.48 -3.14
C LEU A 155 26.19 10.96 -2.28
N TYR A 156 26.26 10.71 -0.97
CA TYR A 156 25.17 10.95 -0.04
C TYR A 156 25.66 11.06 1.40
N ALA A 157 24.80 11.58 2.26
CA ALA A 157 24.96 11.56 3.71
C ALA A 157 23.88 10.66 4.31
N THR A 158 24.29 9.84 5.29
CA THR A 158 23.40 8.91 5.98
C THR A 158 23.32 9.30 7.45
N ASP A 159 22.12 9.32 8.00
CA ASP A 159 21.88 9.61 9.41
C ASP A 159 20.75 8.77 9.98
N VAL A 160 20.81 8.49 11.28
CA VAL A 160 19.75 7.79 12.00
C VAL A 160 18.88 8.81 12.72
N LYS A 161 17.59 8.84 12.38
CA LYS A 161 16.59 9.70 13.02
C LYS A 161 15.75 8.91 14.01
N PHE A 162 15.54 9.51 15.18
CA PHE A 162 14.61 9.02 16.19
C PHE A 162 13.24 9.65 16.00
N GLN A 163 12.20 8.82 15.91
CA GLN A 163 10.81 9.23 15.83
C GLN A 163 10.07 8.77 17.10
N PRO A 164 9.56 9.69 17.93
CA PRO A 164 8.75 9.32 19.08
C PRO A 164 7.52 8.53 18.67
N CYS A 165 7.14 7.56 19.49
CA CYS A 165 5.87 6.84 19.34
C CYS A 165 5.17 6.69 20.69
N GLU A 166 3.90 6.30 20.64
CA GLU A 166 3.18 5.93 21.86
C GLU A 166 3.87 4.76 22.57
N ARG A 167 3.72 4.72 23.89
CA ARG A 167 4.33 3.66 24.69
C ARG A 167 3.74 2.31 24.23
N PRO A 168 4.58 1.38 23.75
CA PRO A 168 4.09 0.07 23.31
C PRO A 168 3.38 -0.68 24.45
N GLY A 169 2.42 -1.53 24.10
CA GLY A 169 1.81 -2.48 25.02
C GLY A 169 2.82 -3.51 25.55
N GLY A 170 2.37 -4.42 26.42
CA GLY A 170 3.20 -5.55 26.87
C GLY A 170 3.99 -5.33 28.17
N ARG A 171 4.94 -6.24 28.43
CA ARG A 171 5.72 -6.29 29.68
C ARG A 171 6.84 -5.25 29.67
N PHE A 172 7.42 -4.97 30.86
CA PHE A 172 8.48 -3.97 30.99
C PHE A 172 9.70 -4.24 30.08
N ASN A 173 10.12 -5.51 29.97
CA ASN A 173 11.27 -5.89 29.14
C ASN A 173 11.00 -5.68 27.63
N GLU A 174 9.78 -5.94 27.17
CA GLU A 174 9.38 -5.69 25.77
C GLU A 174 9.35 -4.19 25.49
N LYS A 175 8.80 -3.40 26.42
CA LYS A 175 8.78 -1.93 26.34
C LYS A 175 10.18 -1.33 26.32
N LYS A 176 11.11 -1.90 27.09
CA LYS A 176 12.49 -1.37 27.23
C LYS A 176 13.23 -1.30 25.90
N ALA A 177 12.97 -2.21 24.97
CA ALA A 177 13.58 -2.22 23.64
C ALA A 177 13.24 -0.95 22.82
N TRP A 178 12.10 -0.33 23.09
CA TRP A 178 11.64 0.87 22.39
C TRP A 178 12.04 2.18 23.08
N PHE A 179 12.58 2.10 24.30
CA PHE A 179 12.92 3.29 25.08
C PHE A 179 14.29 3.83 24.70
N ASN A 180 14.34 5.07 24.24
CA ASN A 180 15.58 5.76 23.95
C ASN A 180 16.10 6.52 25.18
N GLY A 181 17.26 6.12 25.70
CA GLY A 181 17.84 6.70 26.90
C GLY A 181 18.28 8.17 26.78
N LYS A 182 18.61 8.64 25.57
CA LYS A 182 19.03 10.02 25.28
C LYS A 182 17.83 10.96 25.25
N HIS A 183 16.78 10.57 24.54
CA HIS A 183 15.57 11.38 24.37
C HIS A 183 14.54 11.19 25.50
N LYS A 184 14.70 10.17 26.34
CA LYS A 184 13.75 9.80 27.41
C LYS A 184 12.33 9.51 26.91
N LEU A 185 12.22 9.04 25.68
CA LEU A 185 10.95 8.74 25.00
C LEU A 185 10.98 7.33 24.42
N TYR A 186 9.79 6.74 24.26
CA TYR A 186 9.62 5.56 23.41
C TYR A 186 9.60 6.00 21.95
N GLY A 187 10.15 5.19 21.06
CA GLY A 187 10.18 5.54 19.65
C GLY A 187 10.83 4.49 18.77
N LEU A 188 10.83 4.83 17.49
CA LEU A 188 11.46 4.13 16.40
C LEU A 188 12.73 4.86 15.99
N LYS A 189 13.64 4.12 15.35
CA LYS A 189 14.78 4.69 14.64
C LYS A 189 14.77 4.25 13.20
N LEU A 190 15.07 5.18 12.31
CA LEU A 190 15.16 4.96 10.88
C LEU A 190 16.48 5.56 10.40
N GLU A 191 17.24 4.79 9.62
CA GLU A 191 18.36 5.33 8.87
C GLU A 191 17.84 5.89 7.55
N ALA A 192 18.27 7.10 7.19
CA ALA A 192 17.91 7.72 5.94
C ALA A 192 19.17 8.24 5.23
N SER A 193 19.26 7.96 3.93
CA SER A 193 20.33 8.44 3.07
C SER A 193 19.82 9.52 2.14
N VAL A 194 20.49 10.67 2.17
CA VAL A 194 20.07 11.90 1.50
C VAL A 194 21.19 12.39 0.59
N SER A 195 20.83 12.72 -0.65
CA SER A 195 21.76 13.28 -1.64
C SER A 195 22.13 14.74 -1.29
N PRO A 196 23.21 15.29 -1.85
CA PRO A 196 23.56 16.69 -1.63
C PRO A 196 22.50 17.69 -2.16
N GLN A 197 21.54 17.24 -2.96
CA GLN A 197 20.42 18.06 -3.43
C GLN A 197 19.26 18.10 -2.42
N GLY A 198 19.31 17.30 -1.36
CA GLY A 198 18.26 17.16 -0.37
C GLY A 198 17.24 16.06 -0.67
N TYR A 199 17.48 15.19 -1.66
CA TYR A 199 16.59 14.08 -1.97
C TYR A 199 16.93 12.86 -1.11
N CYS A 200 15.93 12.35 -0.38
CA CYS A 200 16.04 11.06 0.30
C CYS A 200 15.85 9.94 -0.72
N PHE A 201 16.81 9.03 -0.81
CA PHE A 201 16.74 7.92 -1.76
C PHE A 201 16.81 6.52 -1.13
N ASP A 202 17.12 6.44 0.15
CA ASP A 202 17.09 5.18 0.87
C ASP A 202 16.66 5.42 2.31
N VAL A 203 15.81 4.53 2.82
CA VAL A 203 15.32 4.55 4.19
C VAL A 203 15.27 3.12 4.69
N SER A 204 15.92 2.85 5.80
CA SER A 204 15.94 1.51 6.41
C SER A 204 14.55 1.13 6.93
N GLU A 205 14.40 -0.15 7.24
CA GLU A 205 13.31 -0.60 8.11
C GLU A 205 13.37 0.09 9.48
N SER A 206 12.25 0.10 10.20
CA SER A 206 12.18 0.67 11.54
C SER A 206 12.91 -0.21 12.56
N HIS A 207 13.76 0.42 13.37
CA HIS A 207 14.46 -0.21 14.47
C HIS A 207 13.89 0.24 15.82
N PRO A 208 13.98 -0.60 16.88
CA PRO A 208 13.59 -0.20 18.22
C PRO A 208 14.42 0.98 18.75
N GLY A 209 13.77 1.92 19.46
CA GLY A 209 14.39 3.17 19.94
C GLY A 209 15.62 3.00 20.84
N ALA A 210 15.79 1.85 21.49
CA ALA A 210 16.98 1.54 22.30
C ALA A 210 18.20 1.10 21.47
N THR A 211 18.01 0.75 20.19
CA THR A 211 19.08 0.33 19.28
C THR A 211 20.08 1.47 19.09
N SER A 212 21.38 1.20 19.12
CA SER A 212 22.39 2.24 18.91
C SER A 212 22.48 2.63 17.43
N ASP A 213 22.75 3.91 17.15
CA ASP A 213 22.83 4.41 15.76
C ASP A 213 23.93 3.68 14.97
N LEU A 214 25.07 3.41 15.62
CA LEU A 214 26.17 2.65 15.03
C LEU A 214 25.78 1.20 14.68
N THR A 215 24.92 0.57 15.49
CA THR A 215 24.44 -0.79 15.20
C THR A 215 23.60 -0.80 13.94
N ILE A 216 22.72 0.20 13.78
CA ILE A 216 21.86 0.36 12.60
C ILE A 216 22.71 0.59 11.34
N MET A 217 23.62 1.57 11.39
CA MET A 217 24.49 1.86 10.24
C MET A 217 25.33 0.65 9.82
N ARG A 218 25.80 -0.16 10.78
CA ARG A 218 26.58 -1.38 10.49
C ARG A 218 25.76 -2.49 9.85
N SER A 219 24.47 -2.64 10.20
CA SER A 219 23.63 -3.63 9.53
C SER A 219 23.39 -3.31 8.06
N THR A 220 23.31 -2.03 7.72
CA THR A 220 23.03 -1.58 6.35
C THR A 220 24.29 -1.57 5.48
N LEU A 221 25.44 -1.14 6.02
CA LEU A 221 26.73 -1.13 5.33
C LEU A 221 27.27 -2.53 4.99
N GLY A 222 26.79 -3.59 5.65
CA GLY A 222 27.17 -4.97 5.35
C GLY A 222 26.49 -5.56 4.10
N CYS A 223 25.54 -4.84 3.50
CA CYS A 223 24.75 -5.27 2.34
C CYS A 223 25.01 -4.44 1.06
N LEU A 224 25.99 -3.52 1.09
CA LEU A 224 26.48 -2.77 -0.08
C LEU A 224 27.73 -3.42 -0.69
#